data_AF-A0A2K3KF31-F1
#
_entry.id   AF-A0A2K3KF31-F1
#
_cell.length_a   1.000
_cell.length_b   1.000
_cell.length_c   1.000
_cell.angle_alpha   90.00
_cell.angle_beta   90.00
_cell.angle_gamma   90.00
#
_symmetry.space_group_name_H-M   'P 1'
#
loop_
_entity.id
_entity.type
_entity.pdbx_description
1 polymer ?
#
loop_
_entity_poly.entity_id
_entity_poly.type
_entity_poly.pdbx_seq_one_letter_code
_entity_poly.pdbx_strand_id
1 'polypeptide(L)'
;MEDFPNVSAYCQRLKMLSEQLRNVRSPANNHRLILQLISGLQETYRSMATLIRQSLCLPEFYEVRSMIILEEADMDKMARTRSHTVMHTTEQQPSANTS
;
A
#
# COMPACT_ATOMS: atom_id res chain seq x y z
N MET A 1 -2.71 0.28 10.69
CA MET A 1 -2.05 -0.87 10.02
C MET A 1 -0.93 -1.49 10.84
N GLU A 2 -0.43 -0.83 11.90
CA GLU A 2 0.61 -1.39 12.80
C GLU A 2 0.23 -2.72 13.46
N ASP A 3 -1.07 -2.96 13.68
CA ASP A 3 -1.58 -4.22 14.25
C ASP A 3 -1.76 -5.36 13.21
N PHE A 4 -1.45 -5.14 11.93
CA PHE A 4 -1.73 -6.09 10.85
C PHE A 4 -0.46 -6.42 10.04
N PRO A 5 -0.27 -7.69 9.64
CA PRO A 5 0.94 -8.11 8.94
C PRO A 5 1.05 -7.63 7.50
N ASN A 6 -0.05 -7.23 6.85
CA ASN A 6 -0.09 -6.72 5.47
C ASN A 6 -1.40 -5.96 5.19
N VAL A 7 -1.47 -5.31 4.02
CA VAL A 7 -2.66 -4.55 3.58
C VAL A 7 -3.89 -5.45 3.46
N SER A 8 -3.71 -6.68 2.95
CA SER A 8 -4.81 -7.62 2.75
C SER A 8 -5.52 -7.98 4.06
N ALA A 9 -4.75 -8.27 5.12
CA ALA A 9 -5.27 -8.56 6.46
C ALA A 9 -6.01 -7.36 7.06
N TYR A 10 -5.48 -6.15 6.89
CA TYR A 10 -6.15 -4.92 7.33
C TYR A 10 -7.48 -4.70 6.58
N CYS A 11 -7.48 -4.84 5.26
CA CYS A 11 -8.69 -4.72 4.43
C CYS A 11 -9.74 -5.78 4.78
N GLN A 12 -9.31 -7.02 5.05
CA GLN A 12 -10.18 -8.11 5.49
C GLN A 12 -10.87 -7.77 6.81
N ARG A 13 -10.13 -7.24 7.79
CA ARG A 13 -10.70 -6.86 9.09
C ARG A 13 -11.74 -5.75 8.96
N LEU A 14 -11.47 -4.75 8.12
CA LEU A 14 -12.42 -3.67 7.83
C LEU A 14 -13.70 -4.21 7.17
N LYS A 15 -13.56 -5.12 6.19
CA LYS A 15 -14.70 -5.75 5.53
C LYS A 15 -15.58 -6.52 6.51
N MET A 16 -14.96 -7.33 7.38
CA MET A 16 -15.69 -8.07 8.42
C MET A 16 -16.44 -7.14 9.37
N LEU A 17 -15.82 -6.02 9.77
CA LEU A 17 -16.48 -5.02 10.61
C LEU A 17 -17.69 -4.39 9.91
N SER A 18 -17.57 -4.07 8.61
CA SER A 18 -18.69 -3.57 7.81
C SER A 18 -19.83 -4.58 7.70
N GLU A 19 -19.53 -5.86 7.48
CA GLU A 19 -20.53 -6.93 7.41
C GLU A 19 -21.21 -7.15 8.77
N GLN A 20 -20.47 -7.09 9.87
CA GLN A 20 -21.03 -7.16 11.23
C GLN A 20 -21.97 -5.98 11.51
N LEU A 21 -21.58 -4.76 11.14
CA LEU A 21 -22.38 -3.55 11.29
C LEU A 21 -23.66 -3.59 10.43
N ARG A 22 -23.58 -4.17 9.23
CA ARG A 22 -24.75 -4.45 8.37
C ARG A 22 -25.74 -5.40 9.04
N ASN A 23 -25.25 -6.45 9.69
CA ASN A 23 -26.08 -7.43 10.37
C ASN A 23 -26.83 -6.85 11.58
N VAL A 24 -26.31 -5.78 12.22
CA VAL A 24 -26.97 -5.05 13.32
C VAL A 24 -27.80 -3.85 12.86
N ARG A 25 -28.19 -3.80 11.57
CA ARG A 25 -28.98 -2.71 10.94
C ARG A 25 -28.36 -1.32 11.04
N SER A 26 -27.05 -1.23 11.25
CA SER A 26 -26.27 0.01 11.14
C SER A 26 -25.26 -0.13 10.01
N PRO A 27 -25.71 -0.22 8.74
CA PRO A 27 -24.79 -0.44 7.62
C PRO A 27 -23.74 0.69 7.59
N ALA A 28 -22.47 0.31 7.71
CA ALA A 28 -21.39 1.24 7.44
C ALA A 28 -21.49 1.65 5.97
N ASN A 29 -21.71 2.95 5.72
CA ASN A 29 -21.71 3.50 4.36
C ASN A 29 -20.36 3.21 3.70
N ASN A 30 -20.35 2.79 2.44
CA ASN A 30 -19.16 2.45 1.67
C ASN A 30 -18.11 3.59 1.77
N HIS A 31 -18.54 4.84 1.66
CA HIS A 31 -17.67 6.02 1.81
C HIS A 31 -16.97 6.07 3.17
N ARG A 32 -17.69 5.76 4.27
CA ARG A 32 -17.11 5.76 5.62
C ARG A 32 -16.09 4.63 5.77
N LEU A 33 -16.33 3.48 5.16
CA LEU A 33 -15.40 2.35 5.15
C LEU A 33 -14.11 2.71 4.40
N ILE A 34 -14.20 3.41 3.28
CA ILE A 34 -13.05 3.87 2.50
C ILE A 34 -12.26 4.95 3.26
N LEU A 35 -12.94 5.91 3.88
CA LEU A 35 -12.26 6.91 4.70
C LEU A 35 -11.51 6.28 5.88
N GLN A 36 -12.12 5.28 6.53
CA GLN A 36 -11.48 4.51 7.60
C GLN A 36 -10.28 3.72 7.08
N LEU A 37 -10.40 3.12 5.88
CA LEU A 37 -9.32 2.40 5.22
C LEU A 37 -8.13 3.34 4.99
N ILE A 38 -8.36 4.46 4.28
CA ILE A 38 -7.33 5.45 3.94
C ILE A 38 -6.67 6.04 5.20
N SER A 39 -7.45 6.31 6.24
CA SER A 39 -6.93 6.92 7.48
C SER A 39 -6.04 5.98 8.29
N GLY A 40 -6.19 4.66 8.13
CA GLY A 40 -5.39 3.67 8.86
C GLY A 40 -4.24 3.06 8.06
N LEU A 41 -4.03 3.51 6.82
CA LEU A 41 -2.87 3.14 6.01
C LEU A 41 -1.59 3.78 6.55
N GLN A 42 -0.46 3.07 6.38
CA GLN A 42 0.87 3.60 6.70
C GLN A 42 1.29 4.73 5.74
N GLU A 43 2.27 5.54 6.16
CA GLU A 43 2.79 6.67 5.35
C GLU A 43 3.34 6.23 3.99
N THR A 44 3.79 4.99 3.86
CA THR A 44 4.22 4.37 2.60
C THR A 44 3.15 4.41 1.52
N TYR A 45 1.86 4.37 1.90
CA TYR A 45 0.72 4.43 0.97
C TYR A 45 0.11 5.83 0.86
N ARG A 46 0.79 6.89 1.33
CA ARG A 46 0.29 8.27 1.33
C ARG A 46 -0.04 8.79 -0.06
N SER A 47 0.70 8.34 -1.08
CA SER A 47 0.43 8.59 -2.51
C SER A 47 -0.98 8.10 -2.88
N MET A 48 -1.27 6.83 -2.62
CA MET A 48 -2.57 6.20 -2.87
C MET A 48 -3.69 6.86 -2.08
N ALA A 49 -3.46 7.13 -0.80
CA ALA A 49 -4.40 7.85 0.05
C ALA A 49 -4.77 9.23 -0.53
N THR A 50 -3.83 9.92 -1.16
CA THR A 50 -4.05 11.22 -1.79
C THR A 50 -4.80 11.10 -3.11
N LEU A 51 -4.44 10.12 -3.95
CA LEU A 51 -5.11 9.83 -5.22
C LEU A 51 -6.60 9.54 -5.01
N ILE A 52 -6.92 8.69 -4.02
CA ILE A 52 -8.31 8.34 -3.73
C ILE A 52 -9.09 9.56 -3.20
N ARG A 53 -8.46 10.42 -2.40
CA ARG A 53 -9.07 11.67 -1.90
C ARG A 53 -9.30 12.72 -3.00
N GLN A 54 -8.48 12.72 -4.05
CA GLN A 54 -8.58 13.62 -5.19
C GLN A 54 -9.55 13.11 -6.27
N SER A 55 -9.99 11.85 -6.18
CA SER A 55 -10.92 11.26 -7.14
C SER A 55 -12.29 11.95 -7.07
N LEU A 56 -12.81 12.41 -8.22
CA LEU A 56 -14.08 13.15 -8.30
C LEU A 56 -15.28 12.37 -7.76
N CYS A 57 -15.25 11.04 -7.92
CA CYS A 57 -16.17 10.10 -7.28
C CYS A 57 -15.34 9.18 -6.38
N LEU A 58 -15.82 8.94 -5.15
CA LEU A 58 -15.19 7.96 -4.26
C LEU A 58 -15.36 6.55 -4.87
N PRO A 59 -14.26 5.87 -5.23
CA PRO A 59 -14.32 4.52 -5.78
C PRO A 59 -14.86 3.53 -4.76
N GLU A 60 -15.32 2.35 -5.19
CA GLU A 60 -15.86 1.34 -4.28
C GLU A 60 -14.76 0.71 -3.40
N PHE A 61 -15.11 0.16 -2.23
CA PHE A 61 -14.13 -0.43 -1.30
C PHE A 61 -13.22 -1.49 -1.96
N TYR A 62 -13.79 -2.30 -2.86
CA TYR A 62 -13.04 -3.32 -3.59
C TYR A 62 -11.97 -2.72 -4.52
N GLU A 63 -12.30 -1.60 -5.16
CA GLU A 63 -11.43 -0.90 -6.09
C GLU A 63 -10.27 -0.25 -5.35
N VAL A 64 -10.57 0.46 -4.25
CA VAL A 64 -9.56 1.02 -3.34
C VAL A 64 -8.61 -0.06 -2.83
N ARG A 65 -9.15 -1.20 -2.38
CA ARG A 65 -8.34 -2.33 -1.92
C ARG A 65 -7.41 -2.84 -3.03
N SER A 66 -7.92 -2.96 -4.26
CA SER A 66 -7.13 -3.44 -5.40
C SER A 66 -5.99 -2.48 -5.73
N MET A 67 -6.24 -1.16 -5.69
CA MET A 67 -5.20 -0.14 -5.90
C MET A 67 -4.08 -0.25 -4.85
N ILE A 68 -4.42 -0.41 -3.58
CA ILE A 68 -3.42 -0.47 -2.51
C ILE A 68 -2.61 -1.78 -2.56
N ILE A 69 -3.25 -2.91 -2.89
CA ILE A 69 -2.54 -4.20 -3.08
C ILE A 69 -1.57 -4.14 -4.26
N LEU A 70 -1.96 -3.46 -5.34
CA LEU A 70 -1.08 -3.29 -6.50
C LEU A 70 0.15 -2.45 -6.14
N GLU A 71 -0.04 -1.36 -5.40
CA GLU A 71 1.06 -0.54 -4.90
C GLU A 71 2.00 -1.33 -3.97
N GLU A 72 1.46 -2.17 -3.08
CA GLU A 72 2.26 -3.06 -2.21
C GLU A 72 3.16 -3.99 -3.04
N ALA A 73 2.62 -4.59 -4.11
CA ALA A 73 3.39 -5.45 -5.00
C ALA A 73 4.47 -4.70 -5.81
N ASP A 74 4.19 -3.47 -6.25
CA ASP A 74 5.16 -2.63 -6.95
C ASP A 74 6.29 -2.18 -6.02
N MET A 75 5.98 -1.86 -4.77
CA MET A 75 6.97 -1.57 -3.74
C MET A 75 7.87 -2.78 -3.44
N ASP A 76 7.32 -3.98 -3.31
CA ASP A 76 8.09 -5.22 -3.11
C ASP A 76 9.03 -5.49 -4.28
N LYS A 77 8.56 -5.28 -5.51
CA LYS A 77 9.38 -5.42 -6.72
C LYS A 77 10.53 -4.38 -6.74
N MET A 78 10.26 -3.14 -6.35
CA MET A 78 11.29 -2.09 -6.26
C MET A 78 12.33 -2.39 -5.17
N ALA A 79 11.91 -2.91 -4.00
CA ALA A 79 12.81 -3.31 -2.93
C ALA A 79 13.77 -4.43 -3.38
N ARG A 80 13.25 -5.43 -4.10
CA ARG A 80 14.08 -6.49 -4.71
C ARG A 80 15.05 -5.93 -5.75
N THR A 81 14.59 -5.05 -6.64
CA THR A 81 15.43 -4.44 -7.69
C THR A 81 16.57 -3.61 -7.09
N ARG A 82 16.29 -2.82 -6.05
CA ARG A 82 17.30 -2.00 -5.37
C ARG A 82 18.38 -2.84 -4.71
N SER A 83 18.03 -4.03 -4.22
CA SER A 83 18.99 -4.98 -3.63
C SER A 83 19.96 -5.55 -4.68
N HIS A 84 19.54 -5.66 -5.95
CA HIS A 84 20.42 -6.11 -7.04
C HIS A 84 21.38 -5.02 -7.53
N THR A 85 20.98 -3.74 -7.49
CA THR A 85 21.83 -2.64 -7.99
C THR A 85 22.96 -2.27 -7.02
N VAL A 86 22.81 -2.49 -5.71
CA VAL A 86 23.87 -2.19 -4.72
C VAL A 86 25.07 -3.14 -4.82
N MET A 87 24.89 -4.33 -5.42
CA MET A 87 25.97 -5.34 -5.53
C MET A 87 26.93 -5.14 -6.71
N HIS A 88 26.78 -4.09 -7.54
CA HIS A 88 27.58 -3.93 -8.77
C HIS A 88 28.48 -2.67 -8.81
N THR A 89 28.70 -1.97 -7.70
CA THR A 89 29.60 -0.80 -7.66
C THR A 89 30.62 -0.90 -6.53
N THR A 90 31.54 -1.85 -6.65
CA THR A 90 32.90 -1.73 -6.14
C THR A 90 33.84 -2.50 -7.05
N GLU A 91 34.28 -1.87 -8.15
CA GLU A 91 35.59 -2.15 -8.76
C GLU A 91 35.90 -1.07 -9.81
N GLN A 92 36.30 0.10 -9.31
CA GLN A 92 37.24 0.96 -10.03
C GLN A 92 38.56 0.89 -9.27
N GLN A 93 39.60 0.31 -9.89
CA GLN A 93 40.98 0.64 -9.57
C GLN A 93 41.70 1.02 -10.87
N PRO A 94 42.20 2.26 -11.02
CA PRO A 94 42.87 2.72 -12.24
C PRO A 94 44.31 2.21 -12.32
N SER A 95 44.76 1.88 -13.54
CA SER A 95 46.16 1.60 -13.88
C SER A 95 47.09 2.77 -13.54
N ALA A 96 48.27 2.48 -13.01
CA ALA A 96 49.46 3.30 -13.22
C ALA A 96 50.69 2.40 -13.35
N ASN A 97 51.23 2.43 -14.57
CA ASN A 97 52.46 1.77 -14.98
C ASN A 97 53.64 2.46 -14.26
N THR A 98 54.69 1.73 -13.90
CA THR A 98 56.00 2.35 -13.63
C THR A 98 57.12 1.42 -14.07
N SER A 99 58.12 2.06 -14.67
CA SER A 99 59.24 1.55 -15.47
C SER A 99 60.21 0.62 -14.76
#